data_AF-A0A839DXX5-F1
#
_entry.id   AF-A0A839DXX5-F1
#
_cell.length_a   1.000
_cell.length_b   1.000
_cell.length_c   1.000
_cell.angle_alpha   90.00
_cell.angle_beta   90.00
_cell.angle_gamma   90.00
#
_symmetry.space_group_name_H-M   'P 1'
#
loop_
_entity.id
_entity.type
_entity.pdbx_description
1 polymer ?
#
loop_
_entity_poly.entity_id
_entity_poly.type
_entity_poly.pdbx_seq_one_letter_code
_entity_poly.pdbx_strand_id
1 'polypeptide(L)'
;MPPRPVSRYFNYGLTFRWVQGDREIAVKRGYVIEGSPFIEVTRPKHFSIVDRPGEDPAHDRENWVTAIPANPTDWDKPGALAKVADAWAAANPRSADLGNRTDRRGKGQRQ
;
A
#
# COMPACT_ATOMS: atom_id res chain seq x y z
N MET A 1 4.84 20.99 -10.62
CA MET A 1 5.92 19.99 -10.40
C MET A 1 5.47 18.67 -11.02
N PRO A 2 6.36 17.86 -11.59
CA PRO A 2 6.00 16.52 -12.04
C PRO A 2 5.59 15.65 -10.83
N PRO A 3 4.63 14.71 -11.00
CA PRO A 3 4.23 13.81 -9.92
C PRO A 3 5.43 12.95 -9.49
N ARG A 4 5.67 12.87 -8.17
CA ARG A 4 6.74 12.04 -7.61
C ARG A 4 6.35 10.55 -7.72
N PRO A 5 7.29 9.65 -8.05
CA PRO A 5 7.06 8.22 -8.04
C PRO A 5 6.50 7.70 -6.71
N VAL A 6 5.65 6.69 -6.78
CA VAL A 6 4.99 6.09 -5.61
C VAL A 6 5.18 4.57 -5.61
N SER A 7 5.63 4.04 -4.47
CA SER A 7 5.69 2.61 -4.18
C SER A 7 4.45 2.24 -3.37
N ARG A 8 3.78 1.16 -3.74
CA ARG A 8 2.52 0.72 -3.12
C ARG A 8 2.58 -0.76 -2.83
N TYR A 9 2.10 -1.12 -1.65
CA TYR A 9 1.96 -2.50 -1.23
C TYR A 9 0.58 -2.67 -0.59
N PHE A 10 -0.24 -3.52 -1.19
CA PHE A 10 -1.56 -3.84 -0.65
C PHE A 10 -1.51 -5.21 0.01
N ASN A 11 -1.74 -5.25 1.31
CA ASN A 11 -1.83 -6.48 2.08
C ASN A 11 -2.66 -6.25 3.35
N TYR A 12 -3.19 -7.30 3.97
CA TYR A 12 -3.91 -7.23 5.24
C TYR A 12 -5.17 -6.35 5.21
N GLY A 13 -5.79 -6.17 4.05
CA GLY A 13 -6.91 -5.23 3.84
C GLY A 13 -6.51 -3.75 3.87
N LEU A 14 -5.21 -3.44 3.77
CA LEU A 14 -4.64 -2.10 3.85
C LEU A 14 -3.72 -1.82 2.67
N THR A 15 -3.61 -0.54 2.32
CA THR A 15 -2.62 -0.03 1.38
C THR A 15 -1.52 0.69 2.14
N PHE A 16 -0.27 0.25 1.96
CA PHE A 16 0.93 0.93 2.40
C PHE A 16 1.49 1.71 1.20
N ARG A 17 1.53 3.03 1.30
CA ARG A 17 1.95 3.93 0.22
C ARG A 17 3.17 4.74 0.64
N TRP A 18 4.19 4.72 -0.19
CA TRP A 18 5.40 5.49 0.01
C TRP A 18 5.71 6.33 -1.23
N VAL A 19 5.76 7.65 -1.08
CA VAL A 19 6.14 8.56 -2.16
C VAL A 19 7.65 8.80 -2.09
N GLN A 20 8.31 8.89 -3.24
CA GLN A 20 9.76 9.11 -3.30
C GLN A 20 10.16 10.37 -2.52
N GLY A 21 11.11 10.21 -1.59
CA GLY A 21 11.61 11.30 -0.73
C GLY A 21 10.83 11.53 0.57
N ASP A 22 9.67 10.90 0.75
CA ASP A 22 8.90 11.01 2.00
C ASP A 22 9.55 10.22 3.14
N ARG A 23 9.50 10.78 4.34
CA ARG A 23 9.98 10.17 5.60
C ARG A 23 8.92 9.33 6.31
N GLU A 24 7.76 9.19 5.69
CA GLU A 24 6.61 8.49 6.25
C GLU A 24 6.00 7.60 5.16
N ILE A 25 5.57 6.41 5.55
CA ILE A 25 4.71 5.54 4.76
C ILE A 25 3.28 5.75 5.25
N ALA A 26 2.38 6.08 4.34
CA ALA A 26 0.96 6.20 4.63
C ALA A 26 0.31 4.81 4.67
N VAL A 27 -0.51 4.56 5.70
CA VAL A 27 -1.35 3.37 5.78
C VAL A 27 -2.80 3.78 5.53
N LYS A 28 -3.45 3.16 4.56
CA LYS A 28 -4.84 3.45 4.18
C LYS A 28 -5.70 2.19 4.22
N ARG A 29 -7.02 2.35 4.45
CA ARG A 29 -7.97 1.24 4.41
C ARG A 29 -8.30 0.84 2.97
N GLY A 30 -8.37 -0.47 2.73
CA GLY A 30 -8.76 -1.02 1.44
C GLY A 30 -7.67 -0.90 0.38
N TYR A 31 -8.03 -1.21 -0.86
CA TYR A 31 -7.13 -1.09 -2.00
C TYR A 31 -7.27 0.32 -2.58
N VAL A 32 -6.23 1.13 -2.39
CA VAL A 32 -6.24 2.55 -2.76
C VAL A 32 -5.33 2.79 -3.95
N ILE A 33 -5.87 3.49 -4.94
CA ILE A 33 -5.15 3.91 -6.12
C ILE A 33 -5.27 5.43 -6.27
N GLU A 34 -4.12 6.10 -6.33
CA GLU A 34 -3.99 7.56 -6.40
C GLU A 34 -3.01 7.92 -7.52
N GLY A 35 -3.23 9.05 -8.19
CA GLY A 35 -2.39 9.56 -9.28
C GLY A 35 -2.72 9.01 -10.70
N SER A 36 -2.21 9.69 -11.73
CA SER A 36 -2.46 9.43 -13.17
C SER A 36 -1.56 8.34 -13.79
N PRO A 37 -1.84 7.96 -15.06
CA PRO A 37 -2.46 6.69 -15.44
C PRO A 37 -1.60 5.46 -15.12
N PHE A 38 -2.25 4.42 -14.60
CA PHE A 38 -1.67 3.09 -14.41
C PHE A 38 -2.39 2.08 -15.31
N ILE A 39 -1.69 1.04 -15.75
CA ILE A 39 -2.31 -0.07 -16.46
C ILE A 39 -2.75 -1.11 -15.42
N GLU A 40 -4.06 -1.30 -15.28
CA GLU A 40 -4.62 -2.36 -14.45
C GLU A 40 -4.38 -3.72 -15.13
N VAL A 41 -3.26 -4.38 -14.82
CA VAL A 41 -2.89 -5.68 -15.40
C VAL A 41 -3.76 -6.81 -14.85
N THR A 42 -4.24 -6.70 -13.61
CA THR A 42 -5.15 -7.68 -13.00
C THR A 42 -5.94 -7.02 -11.87
N ARG A 43 -7.29 -7.03 -11.99
CA ARG A 43 -8.20 -6.64 -10.91
C ARG A 43 -8.41 -7.82 -9.96
N PRO A 44 -7.97 -7.76 -8.70
CA PRO A 44 -8.21 -8.89 -7.82
C PRO A 44 -9.70 -8.93 -7.40
N LYS A 45 -10.40 -10.02 -7.74
CA LYS A 45 -11.87 -10.18 -7.66
C LYS A 45 -12.51 -10.03 -6.28
N HIS A 46 -11.72 -10.00 -5.21
CA HIS A 46 -12.22 -10.01 -3.83
C HIS A 46 -12.00 -8.69 -3.07
N PHE A 47 -11.60 -7.62 -3.76
CA PHE A 47 -11.28 -6.35 -3.11
C PHE A 47 -12.17 -5.24 -3.65
N SER A 48 -12.71 -4.42 -2.73
CA SER A 48 -13.29 -3.13 -3.07
C SER A 48 -12.15 -2.16 -3.36
N ILE A 49 -12.03 -1.76 -4.63
CA ILE A 49 -11.08 -0.75 -5.07
C ILE A 49 -11.69 0.61 -4.82
N VAL A 50 -10.99 1.47 -4.08
CA VAL A 50 -11.34 2.89 -3.98
C VAL A 50 -10.36 3.63 -4.89
N ASP A 51 -10.80 3.86 -6.12
CA ASP A 51 -10.05 4.66 -7.09
C ASP A 51 -10.27 6.14 -6.77
N ARG A 52 -9.17 6.90 -6.67
CA ARG A 52 -9.21 8.34 -6.36
C ARG A 52 -8.40 9.12 -7.41
N PRO A 53 -8.86 9.09 -8.67
CA PRO A 53 -8.18 9.77 -9.74
C PRO A 53 -8.23 11.29 -9.51
N GLY A 54 -7.07 11.92 -9.43
CA GLY A 54 -6.94 13.36 -9.20
C GLY A 54 -6.65 13.79 -7.76
N GLU A 55 -6.69 12.87 -6.78
CA GLU A 55 -6.22 13.18 -5.43
C GLU A 55 -4.68 13.26 -5.43
N ASP A 56 -4.14 14.37 -4.93
CA ASP A 56 -2.68 14.56 -4.82
C ASP A 56 -2.17 13.77 -3.60
N PRO A 57 -1.28 12.77 -3.79
CA PRO A 57 -0.70 12.01 -2.68
C PRO A 57 0.06 12.88 -1.65
N ALA A 58 0.43 14.12 -1.99
CA ALA A 58 1.03 15.06 -1.05
C ALA A 58 0.02 15.71 -0.09
N HIS A 59 -1.28 15.68 -0.40
CA HIS A 59 -2.33 16.44 0.29
C HIS A 59 -3.53 15.57 0.72
N ASP A 60 -3.28 14.33 1.14
CA ASP A 60 -4.33 13.35 1.43
C ASP A 60 -4.28 12.76 2.86
N ARG A 61 -3.56 13.44 3.76
CA ARG A 61 -3.24 12.97 5.12
C ARG A 61 -4.48 12.64 5.96
N GLU A 62 -5.60 13.28 5.68
CA GLU A 62 -6.92 13.02 6.29
C GLU A 62 -7.44 11.59 6.03
N ASN A 63 -6.95 10.94 4.98
CA ASN A 63 -7.35 9.59 4.59
C ASN A 63 -6.42 8.50 5.15
N TRP A 64 -5.41 8.90 5.92
CA TRP A 64 -4.46 7.96 6.50
C TRP A 64 -5.04 7.37 7.79
N VAL A 65 -4.97 6.05 7.90
CA VAL A 65 -5.20 5.34 9.16
C VAL A 65 -4.06 5.63 10.13
N THR A 66 -2.83 5.64 9.62
CA THR A 66 -1.62 6.01 10.37
C THR A 66 -0.49 6.38 9.41
N ALA A 67 0.55 7.00 9.96
CA ALA A 67 1.86 7.14 9.34
C ALA A 67 2.85 6.16 9.98
N ILE A 68 3.74 5.56 9.20
CA ILE A 68 4.88 4.76 9.69
C ILE A 68 6.15 5.52 9.34
N PRO A 69 7.01 5.87 10.31
CA PRO A 69 8.31 6.47 10.02
C PRO A 69 9.16 5.57 9.12
N ALA A 70 9.80 6.16 8.11
CA ALA A 70 10.61 5.43 7.14
C ALA A 70 11.82 6.26 6.67
N ASN A 71 12.89 5.58 6.27
CA ASN A 71 14.06 6.24 5.69
C ASN A 71 13.84 6.49 4.19
N PRO A 72 13.77 7.75 3.72
CA PRO A 72 13.45 8.07 2.33
C PRO A 72 14.32 7.38 1.27
N THR A 73 15.55 6.98 1.64
CA THR A 73 16.50 6.30 0.75
C THR A 73 16.14 4.84 0.47
N ASP A 74 15.17 4.27 1.18
CA ASP A 74 14.79 2.87 1.07
C ASP A 74 13.53 2.67 0.22
N TRP A 75 12.97 3.77 -0.32
CA TRP A 75 11.70 3.81 -1.03
C TRP A 75 11.59 2.82 -2.22
N ASP A 76 12.66 2.69 -3.00
CA ASP A 76 12.75 1.80 -4.17
C ASP A 76 13.41 0.46 -3.87
N LYS A 77 13.89 0.25 -2.64
CA LYS A 77 14.61 -0.98 -2.29
C LYS A 77 13.67 -2.18 -2.40
N PRO A 78 14.07 -3.25 -3.11
CA PRO A 78 13.25 -4.44 -3.27
C PRO A 78 12.80 -5.00 -1.91
N GLY A 79 11.48 -5.16 -1.74
CA GLY A 79 10.89 -5.73 -0.52
C GLY A 79 10.93 -4.84 0.72
N ALA A 80 11.51 -3.63 0.69
CA ALA A 80 11.56 -2.75 1.85
C ALA A 80 10.16 -2.38 2.35
N LEU A 81 9.29 -1.97 1.44
CA LEU A 81 7.90 -1.62 1.78
C LEU A 81 7.11 -2.82 2.32
N ALA A 82 7.30 -4.01 1.74
CA ALA A 82 6.66 -5.24 2.22
C ALA A 82 7.15 -5.61 3.63
N LYS A 83 8.45 -5.51 3.90
CA LYS A 83 9.02 -5.78 5.23
C LYS A 83 8.46 -4.82 6.29
N VAL A 84 8.33 -3.54 5.97
CA VAL A 84 7.72 -2.55 6.88
C VAL A 84 6.24 -2.86 7.10
N ALA A 85 5.50 -3.20 6.05
CA ALA A 85 4.09 -3.57 6.13
C ALA A 85 3.88 -4.81 7.01
N ASP A 86 4.66 -5.87 6.81
CA ASP A 86 4.58 -7.11 7.61
C ASP A 86 4.90 -6.85 9.08
N ALA A 87 5.95 -6.07 9.37
CA ALA A 87 6.32 -5.71 10.73
C ALA A 87 5.22 -4.87 11.43
N TRP A 88 4.67 -3.89 10.72
CA TRP A 88 3.60 -3.05 11.26
C TRP A 88 2.31 -3.85 11.48
N ALA A 89 1.92 -4.70 10.53
CA ALA A 89 0.71 -5.51 10.63
C ALA A 89 0.79 -6.50 11.80
N ALA A 90 1.95 -7.13 12.01
CA ALA A 90 2.19 -8.01 13.15
C ALA A 90 2.05 -7.30 14.50
N ALA A 91 2.47 -6.03 14.58
CA ALA A 91 2.33 -5.21 15.78
C ALA A 91 0.91 -4.63 15.97
N ASN A 92 0.08 -4.60 14.92
CA ASN A 92 -1.24 -3.95 14.91
C ASN A 92 -2.37 -4.90 14.46
N PRO A 93 -2.60 -6.04 15.16
CA PRO A 93 -3.56 -7.06 14.74
C PRO A 93 -5.03 -6.61 14.78
N ARG A 94 -5.35 -5.49 15.45
CA ARG A 94 -6.70 -4.90 15.45
C ARG A 94 -6.98 -4.07 14.20
N SER A 95 -5.94 -3.65 13.49
CA SER A 95 -6.03 -2.77 12.32
C SER A 95 -5.70 -3.51 11.03
N ALA A 96 -4.84 -4.52 11.09
CA ALA A 96 -4.46 -5.35 9.97
C ALA A 96 -5.18 -6.70 10.02
N ASP A 97 -5.85 -7.08 8.93
CA ASP A 97 -6.45 -8.41 8.79
C ASP A 97 -5.38 -9.42 8.37
N LEU A 98 -4.76 -10.08 9.35
CA LEU A 98 -3.72 -11.09 9.12
C LEU A 98 -4.22 -12.31 8.32
N GLY A 99 -5.53 -12.55 8.25
CA GLY A 99 -6.14 -13.59 7.43
C GLY A 99 -6.25 -13.19 5.95
N ASN A 100 -6.29 -11.89 5.66
CA ASN A 100 -6.40 -11.35 4.31
C ASN A 100 -5.03 -11.04 3.69
N ARG A 101 -4.17 -12.07 3.63
CA ARG A 101 -2.87 -11.97 2.98
C ARG A 101 -2.98 -12.07 1.45
N THR A 102 -2.57 -11.02 0.76
CA THR A 102 -2.59 -10.93 -0.72
C THR A 102 -1.31 -11.49 -1.34
N ASP A 103 -0.21 -11.46 -0.60
CA ASP A 103 1.13 -11.89 -1.01
C ASP A 103 1.32 -13.42 -0.96
N ARG A 104 0.37 -14.15 -0.35
CA ARG A 104 0.44 -15.62 -0.16
C ARG A 104 -0.36 -16.46 -1.15
N ARG A 105 -0.82 -15.94 -2.29
CA ARG A 105 -1.49 -16.80 -3.30
C ARG A 105 -0.47 -17.49 -4.20
N GLY A 106 -0.15 -18.76 -3.91
CA GLY A 106 0.72 -19.55 -4.79
C GLY A 106 1.10 -21.01 -4.44
N LYS A 107 0.47 -21.71 -3.47
CA LYS A 107 0.65 -23.17 -3.31
C LYS A 107 -0.65 -23.88 -2.88
N GLY A 108 -1.71 -23.82 -3.68
CA GLY A 108 -2.95 -24.50 -3.25
C GLY A 108 -4.16 -24.48 -4.18
N GLN A 109 -4.01 -24.32 -5.49
CA GLN A 109 -5.11 -24.60 -6.42
C GLN A 109 -4.60 -25.43 -7.60
N ARG A 110 -4.44 -26.74 -7.33
CA ARG A 110 -4.71 -27.78 -8.33
C ARG A 110 -6.01 -28.45 -7.87
N GLN A 111 -7.09 -28.18 -8.59
CA GLN A 111 -8.16 -29.14 -8.80
C GLN A 111 -8.25 -29.34 -10.31
#